data_AF-A0A920PEZ6-F1
#
_entry.id   AF-A0A920PEZ6-F1
#
_cell.length_a   1.000
_cell.length_b   1.000
_cell.length_c   1.000
_cell.angle_alpha   90.00
_cell.angle_beta   90.00
_cell.angle_gamma   90.00
#
_symmetry.space_group_name_H-M   'P 1'
#
loop_
_entity.id
_entity.type
_entity.pdbx_description
1 polymer ?
#
loop_
_entity_poly.entity_id
_entity_poly.type
_entity_poly.pdbx_seq_one_letter_code
_entity_poly.pdbx_strand_id
1 'polypeptide(L)'
;MVEKIIERDRPDALLPTMGGQTALNTALAVAERGILDKYNVELIGAKVDSIKKAEDRNLFKKAMVKIGQKVPPSGHAVSIEEAWSIVEETGFPAIIRPSFTLGGTGGSIAYSKKEFVPLVSMP
;
A
#
# COMPACT_ATOMS: atom_id res chain seq x y z
N MET A 1 -17.11 -2.00 14.10
CA MET A 1 -17.73 -3.33 14.03
C MET A 1 -16.79 -4.40 14.56
N VAL A 2 -15.55 -4.51 14.06
CA VAL A 2 -14.56 -5.51 14.51
C VAL A 2 -14.23 -5.41 16.00
N GLU A 3 -14.10 -4.21 16.57
CA GLU A 3 -13.85 -4.04 18.02
C GLU A 3 -14.91 -4.72 18.90
N LYS A 4 -16.20 -4.62 18.52
CA LYS A 4 -17.28 -5.27 19.29
C LYS A 4 -17.15 -6.79 19.31
N ILE A 5 -16.60 -7.37 18.24
CA ILE A 5 -16.36 -8.83 18.14
C ILE A 5 -15.16 -9.20 19.02
N ILE A 6 -14.07 -8.43 18.94
CA ILE A 6 -12.89 -8.62 19.81
C ILE A 6 -13.26 -8.48 21.28
N GLU A 7 -14.09 -7.51 21.63
CA GLU A 7 -14.55 -7.27 22.99
C GLU A 7 -15.40 -8.43 23.54
N ARG A 8 -16.28 -8.99 22.71
CA ARG A 8 -17.17 -10.10 23.06
C ARG A 8 -16.41 -11.42 23.15
N ASP A 9 -15.60 -11.73 22.14
CA ASP A 9 -15.03 -13.07 21.94
C ASP A 9 -13.61 -13.21 22.52
N ARG A 10 -12.94 -12.09 22.86
CA ARG A 10 -11.61 -12.03 23.48
C ARG A 10 -10.61 -13.02 22.85
N PRO A 11 -10.36 -12.93 21.53
CA PRO A 11 -9.42 -13.82 20.87
C PRO A 11 -7.99 -13.54 21.35
N ASP A 12 -7.17 -14.59 21.46
CA ASP A 12 -5.74 -14.41 21.76
C ASP A 12 -4.98 -13.81 20.58
N ALA A 13 -5.42 -14.07 19.35
CA ALA A 13 -4.74 -13.65 18.14
C ALA A 13 -5.67 -13.27 16.98
N LEU A 14 -5.16 -12.41 16.08
CA LEU A 14 -5.80 -11.98 14.84
C LEU A 14 -4.90 -12.33 13.64
N LEU A 15 -5.44 -13.07 12.66
CA LEU A 15 -4.73 -13.45 11.43
C LEU A 15 -5.27 -12.69 10.21
N PRO A 16 -4.57 -11.65 9.71
CA PRO A 16 -5.12 -10.76 8.69
C PRO A 16 -4.83 -11.19 7.24
N THR A 17 -4.04 -12.26 7.03
CA THR A 17 -3.47 -12.61 5.73
C THR A 17 -4.38 -13.47 4.84
N MET A 18 -5.55 -13.89 5.34
CA MET A 18 -6.45 -14.83 4.63
C MET A 18 -7.67 -14.17 3.97
N GLY A 19 -7.87 -12.86 4.15
CA GLY A 19 -9.06 -12.15 3.65
C GLY A 19 -8.76 -11.04 2.64
N GLY A 20 -7.64 -11.16 1.93
CA GLY A 20 -7.20 -10.16 0.95
C GLY A 20 -7.01 -8.77 1.55
N GLN A 21 -7.14 -7.73 0.72
CA GLN A 21 -6.90 -6.35 1.14
C GLN A 21 -7.90 -5.86 2.19
N THR A 22 -9.15 -6.34 2.14
CA THR A 22 -10.18 -5.96 3.13
C THR A 22 -9.74 -6.37 4.53
N ALA A 23 -9.26 -7.60 4.70
CA ALA A 23 -8.74 -8.06 6.00
C ALA A 23 -7.48 -7.30 6.41
N LEU A 24 -6.53 -7.08 5.49
CA LEU A 24 -5.30 -6.33 5.77
C LEU A 24 -5.58 -4.89 6.22
N ASN A 25 -6.36 -4.13 5.44
CA ASN A 25 -6.71 -2.75 5.76
C ASN A 25 -7.50 -2.65 7.07
N THR A 26 -8.42 -3.59 7.30
CA THR A 26 -9.19 -3.63 8.55
C THR A 26 -8.29 -3.91 9.75
N ALA A 27 -7.39 -4.89 9.64
CA ALA A 27 -6.46 -5.23 10.72
C ALA A 27 -5.48 -4.10 11.03
N LEU A 28 -4.96 -3.41 10.01
CA LEU A 28 -4.14 -2.21 10.18
C LEU A 28 -4.91 -1.11 10.91
N ALA A 29 -6.14 -0.81 10.48
CA ALA A 29 -6.97 0.22 11.13
C ALA A 29 -7.32 -0.13 12.59
N VAL A 30 -7.52 -1.41 12.91
CA VAL A 30 -7.77 -1.87 14.28
C VAL A 30 -6.49 -1.75 15.13
N ALA A 31 -5.33 -2.13 14.58
CA ALA A 31 -4.04 -2.00 15.25
C ALA A 31 -3.67 -0.54 15.51
N GLU A 32 -3.83 0.35 14.53
CA GLU A 32 -3.52 1.79 14.65
C GLU A 32 -4.40 2.51 15.67
N ARG A 33 -5.61 2.01 15.91
CA ARG A 33 -6.51 2.53 16.96
C ARG A 33 -6.15 2.00 18.36
N GLY A 34 -5.09 1.20 18.50
CA GLY A 34 -4.68 0.60 19.78
C GLY A 34 -5.65 -0.45 20.31
N ILE A 35 -6.57 -0.95 19.48
CA ILE A 35 -7.60 -1.91 19.91
C ILE A 35 -6.95 -3.26 20.23
N LEU A 36 -5.98 -3.70 19.44
CA LEU A 36 -5.27 -4.96 19.71
C LEU A 36 -4.58 -4.92 21.07
N ASP A 37 -3.90 -3.82 21.40
CA ASP A 37 -3.25 -3.63 22.70
C ASP A 37 -4.27 -3.55 23.84
N LYS A 38 -5.37 -2.81 23.66
CA LYS A 38 -6.46 -2.66 24.64
C LYS A 38 -7.05 -4.01 25.06
N TYR A 39 -7.15 -4.96 24.12
CA TYR A 39 -7.77 -6.26 24.35
C TYR A 39 -6.75 -7.40 24.45
N ASN A 40 -5.44 -7.10 24.44
CA ASN A 40 -4.33 -8.06 24.47
C ASN A 40 -4.41 -9.13 23.37
N VAL A 41 -4.69 -8.71 22.14
CA VAL A 41 -4.80 -9.58 20.96
C VAL A 41 -3.52 -9.49 20.14
N GLU A 42 -2.85 -10.61 19.89
CA GLU A 42 -1.64 -10.65 19.08
C GLU A 42 -1.95 -10.66 17.57
N LEU A 43 -1.31 -9.78 16.80
CA LEU A 43 -1.39 -9.86 15.34
C LEU A 43 -0.38 -10.90 14.81
N ILE A 44 -0.87 -12.00 14.26
CA ILE A 44 -0.06 -13.12 13.79
C ILE A 44 -0.03 -13.21 12.26
N GLY A 45 0.91 -14.00 11.72
CA GLY A 45 1.09 -14.20 10.28
C GLY A 45 1.87 -13.07 9.59
N ALA A 46 1.52 -11.80 9.87
CA ALA A 46 2.26 -10.65 9.38
C ALA A 46 2.26 -9.51 10.42
N LYS A 47 3.45 -8.98 10.73
CA LYS A 47 3.59 -7.80 11.59
C LYS A 47 3.05 -6.56 10.89
N VAL A 48 2.47 -5.63 11.66
CA VAL A 48 1.97 -4.33 11.16
C VAL A 48 3.01 -3.63 10.27
N ASP A 49 4.25 -3.54 10.75
CA ASP A 49 5.34 -2.90 10.01
C ASP A 49 5.67 -3.62 8.70
N SER A 50 5.60 -4.95 8.69
CA SER A 50 5.83 -5.75 7.49
C SER A 50 4.74 -5.52 6.45
N ILE A 51 3.47 -5.44 6.89
CA ILE A 51 2.34 -5.15 6.01
C ILE A 51 2.50 -3.73 5.43
N LYS A 52 2.72 -2.72 6.26
CA LYS A 52 2.94 -1.33 5.83
C LYS A 52 4.08 -1.21 4.83
N LYS A 53 5.20 -1.88 5.09
CA LYS A 53 6.38 -1.88 4.22
C LYS A 53 6.11 -2.53 2.86
N ALA A 54 5.20 -3.50 2.78
CA ALA A 54 4.84 -4.16 1.53
C ALA A 54 3.80 -3.36 0.72
N GLU A 55 2.84 -2.73 1.40
CA GLU A 55 1.77 -1.94 0.77
C GLU A 55 2.22 -0.56 0.29
N ASP A 56 3.15 0.08 1.02
CA ASP A 56 3.76 1.34 0.61
C ASP A 56 4.86 1.10 -0.42
N ARG A 57 4.63 1.60 -1.65
CA ARG A 57 5.54 1.40 -2.78
C ARG A 57 6.93 2.01 -2.56
N ASN A 58 7.03 3.12 -1.83
CA ASN A 58 8.30 3.77 -1.54
C ASN A 58 9.08 2.96 -0.49
N LEU A 59 8.42 2.50 0.56
CA LEU A 59 9.03 1.59 1.55
C LEU A 59 9.45 0.27 0.91
N PHE A 60 8.64 -0.28 0.01
CA PHE A 60 8.98 -1.47 -0.75
C PHE A 60 10.23 -1.25 -1.62
N LYS A 61 10.28 -0.16 -2.39
CA LYS A 61 11.44 0.19 -3.23
C LYS A 61 12.70 0.33 -2.37
N LYS A 62 12.63 1.09 -1.27
CA LYS A 62 13.74 1.24 -0.31
C LYS A 62 14.20 -0.11 0.25
N ALA A 63 13.27 -1.01 0.53
CA ALA A 63 13.59 -2.36 1.00
C ALA A 63 14.36 -3.18 -0.03
N MET A 64 13.93 -3.15 -1.30
CA MET A 64 14.60 -3.85 -2.39
C MET A 64 16.00 -3.30 -2.64
N VAL A 65 16.14 -1.98 -2.70
CA VAL A 65 17.44 -1.31 -2.85
C VAL A 65 18.38 -1.66 -1.69
N LYS A 66 17.86 -1.67 -0.44
CA LYS A 66 18.65 -2.04 0.75
C LYS A 66 19.26 -3.43 0.67
N ILE A 67 18.59 -4.39 0.02
CA ILE A 67 19.10 -5.76 -0.17
C ILE A 67 19.85 -5.96 -1.49
N GLY A 68 20.15 -4.87 -2.22
CA GLY A 68 20.90 -4.92 -3.48
C GLY A 68 20.08 -5.43 -4.68
N GLN A 69 18.75 -5.50 -4.57
CA GLN A 69 17.90 -5.90 -5.69
C GLN A 69 17.65 -4.74 -6.64
N LYS A 70 17.71 -5.03 -7.94
CA LYS A 70 17.43 -4.04 -8.99
C LYS A 70 15.94 -3.74 -9.01
N VAL A 71 15.61 -2.45 -9.04
CA VAL A 71 14.25 -1.94 -9.22
C VAL A 71 14.21 -1.05 -10.48
N PRO A 72 13.12 -1.06 -11.25
CA PRO A 72 12.97 -0.13 -12.36
C PRO A 72 13.08 1.33 -11.88
N PRO A 73 13.64 2.23 -12.70
CA PRO A 73 13.51 3.67 -12.49
C PRO A 73 12.03 4.01 -12.28
N SER A 74 11.74 4.65 -11.15
CA SER A 74 10.37 4.85 -10.67
C SER A 74 10.37 5.90 -9.57
N GLY A 75 9.25 6.57 -9.37
CA GLY A 75 9.05 7.51 -8.27
C GLY A 75 7.68 7.33 -7.62
N HIS A 76 7.49 8.03 -6.50
CA HIS A 76 6.21 8.15 -5.83
C HIS A 76 5.77 9.61 -5.94
N ALA A 77 4.52 9.84 -6.34
CA ALA A 77 3.96 11.17 -6.48
C ALA A 77 2.64 11.27 -5.72
N VAL A 78 2.44 12.40 -5.05
CA VAL A 78 1.15 12.80 -4.44
C VAL A 78 0.56 14.04 -5.11
N SER A 79 1.23 14.58 -6.12
CA SER A 79 0.81 15.71 -6.94
C SER A 79 1.12 15.47 -8.43
N ILE A 80 0.44 16.21 -9.30
CA ILE A 80 0.66 16.12 -10.76
C ILE A 80 2.07 16.59 -11.11
N GLU A 81 2.57 17.61 -10.41
CA GLU A 81 3.90 18.18 -10.60
C GLU A 81 5.01 17.18 -10.26
N GLU A 82 4.86 16.44 -9.15
CA GLU A 82 5.75 15.35 -8.78
C GLU A 82 5.70 14.22 -9.81
N ALA A 83 4.50 13.82 -10.22
CA ALA A 83 4.30 12.76 -11.21
C ALA A 83 4.95 13.12 -12.56
N TRP A 84 4.84 14.39 -12.96
CA TRP A 84 5.46 14.91 -14.19
C TRP A 84 6.98 14.89 -14.11
N SER A 85 7.56 15.36 -13.00
CA SER A 85 9.01 15.36 -12.80
C SER A 85 9.60 13.94 -12.89
N ILE A 86 8.90 12.95 -12.32
CA ILE A 86 9.32 11.54 -12.40
C ILE A 86 9.31 11.04 -13.85
N VAL A 87 8.26 11.35 -14.62
CA VAL A 87 8.16 10.88 -16.01
C VAL A 87 9.14 11.56 -16.95
N GLU A 88 9.52 12.82 -16.69
CA GLU A 88 10.61 13.46 -17.44
C GLU A 88 11.95 12.72 -17.25
N GLU A 89 12.19 12.15 -16.06
CA GLU A 89 13.38 11.34 -15.79
C GLU A 89 13.27 9.91 -16.33
N THR A 90 12.10 9.27 -16.23
CA THR A 90 11.94 7.84 -16.60
C THR A 90 11.55 7.61 -18.06
N GLY A 91 10.93 8.59 -18.72
CA GLY A 91 10.41 8.50 -20.08
C GLY A 91 9.09 7.74 -20.23
N PHE A 92 8.64 7.62 -21.48
CA PHE A 92 7.47 6.84 -21.90
C PHE A 92 7.88 5.55 -22.64
N PRO A 93 7.08 4.46 -22.58
CA PRO A 93 5.80 4.35 -21.88
C PRO A 93 5.95 4.30 -20.35
N ALA A 94 5.09 5.05 -19.65
CA ALA A 94 5.10 5.16 -18.19
C ALA A 94 4.02 4.26 -17.58
N ILE A 95 4.42 3.39 -16.64
CA ILE A 95 3.50 2.53 -15.90
C ILE A 95 3.07 3.26 -14.62
N ILE A 96 1.79 3.58 -14.51
CA ILE A 96 1.20 4.25 -13.35
C ILE A 96 0.56 3.19 -12.46
N ARG A 97 0.89 3.22 -11.17
CA ARG A 97 0.37 2.27 -10.20
C ARG A 97 0.01 2.98 -8.90
N PRO A 98 -1.28 3.14 -8.57
CA PRO A 98 -1.70 3.69 -7.29
C PRO A 98 -1.22 2.84 -6.11
N SER A 99 -1.07 3.46 -4.95
CA SER A 99 -0.83 2.78 -3.67
C SER A 99 -2.17 2.32 -3.08
N PHE A 100 -2.17 1.24 -2.28
CA PHE A 100 -3.35 0.71 -1.57
C PHE A 100 -4.57 0.31 -2.45
N THR A 101 -4.37 -0.05 -3.72
CA THR A 101 -5.45 -0.50 -4.63
C THR A 101 -5.46 -2.01 -4.91
N LEU A 102 -6.66 -2.55 -5.12
CA LEU A 102 -6.93 -3.97 -5.44
C LEU A 102 -6.65 -4.29 -6.91
N GLY A 103 -5.93 -5.38 -7.20
CA GLY A 103 -5.93 -6.03 -8.53
C GLY A 103 -5.44 -5.17 -9.71
N GLY A 104 -4.71 -4.08 -9.46
CA GLY A 104 -4.33 -3.13 -10.50
C GLY A 104 -5.40 -2.08 -10.82
N THR A 105 -6.43 -1.93 -9.98
CA THR A 105 -7.42 -0.85 -10.10
C THR A 105 -6.71 0.51 -10.02
N GLY A 106 -6.99 1.36 -11.01
CA GLY A 106 -6.29 2.64 -11.24
C GLY A 106 -4.87 2.50 -11.83
N GLY A 107 -4.40 1.26 -12.06
CA GLY A 107 -3.19 0.99 -12.81
C GLY A 107 -3.39 1.27 -14.29
N SER A 108 -2.44 1.95 -14.92
CA SER A 108 -2.54 2.35 -16.32
C SER A 108 -1.16 2.48 -16.96
N ILE A 109 -1.13 2.53 -18.29
CA ILE A 109 0.08 2.76 -19.07
C ILE A 109 -0.18 4.00 -19.92
N ALA A 110 0.71 4.98 -19.82
CA ALA A 110 0.69 6.17 -20.65
C ALA A 110 1.80 6.08 -21.70
N TYR A 111 1.46 6.28 -22.97
CA TYR A 111 2.44 6.32 -24.06
C TYR A 111 2.85 7.75 -24.43
N SER A 112 2.12 8.75 -23.93
CA SER A 112 2.38 10.16 -24.21
C SER A 112 1.95 11.07 -23.06
N LYS A 113 2.43 12.31 -23.06
CA LYS A 113 2.00 13.37 -22.11
C LYS A 113 0.48 13.56 -22.09
N LYS A 114 -0.16 13.48 -23.26
CA LYS A 114 -1.60 13.68 -23.42
C LYS A 114 -2.41 12.58 -22.72
N GLU A 115 -1.90 11.36 -22.72
CA GLU A 115 -2.49 10.23 -21.98
C GLU A 115 -2.13 10.28 -20.49
N PHE A 116 -0.91 10.71 -20.15
CA PHE A 116 -0.40 10.70 -18.79
C PHE A 116 -1.17 11.61 -17.84
N VAL A 117 -1.38 12.88 -18.21
CA VAL A 117 -1.96 13.88 -17.31
C VAL A 117 -3.34 13.45 -16.79
N PRO A 118 -4.31 13.02 -17.62
CA PRO A 118 -5.60 12.55 -17.12
C PRO A 118 -5.50 11.36 -16.16
N LEU A 119 -4.56 10.44 -16.40
CA LEU A 119 -4.40 9.22 -15.60
C LEU A 119 -3.86 9.48 -14.19
N VAL A 120 -3.10 10.56 -13.99
CA VAL A 120 -2.57 10.97 -12.68
C VAL A 120 -3.37 12.11 -12.04
N SER A 121 -4.39 12.62 -12.73
CA SER A 121 -5.27 13.71 -12.24
C SER A 121 -6.54 13.20 -11.56
N MET A 122 -6.84 11.91 -11.62
CA MET A 122 -8.02 11.34 -10.96
C MET A 122 -7.68 10.86 -9.53
N PRO A 123 -8.48 11.25 -8.52
CA PRO A 123 -8.27 10.91 -7.11
C PRO A 123 -8.51 9.42 -6.80
#